data_AF-G0A3J8-F1
#
_entry.id   AF-G0A3J8-F1
#
_cell.length_a   1.000
_cell.length_b   1.000
_cell.length_c   1.000
_cell.angle_alpha   90.00
_cell.angle_beta   90.00
_cell.angle_gamma   90.00
#
_symmetry.space_group_name_H-M   'P 1'
#
loop_
_entity.id
_entity.type
_entity.pdbx_description
1 polymer ?
#
loop_
_entity_poly.entity_id
_entity_poly.type
_entity_poly.pdbx_seq_one_letter_code
_entity_poly.pdbx_strand_id
1 'polypeptide(L)'
;MFEIIVLAMMLFLFAACLYTPFANCVRYFTRSASGQGGSSEAAVQSSGKSGESYTFLTHLKNEVEAELFPRPTDSVLRRHYDALVAAELQNRLALMAE
;
A
#
# COMPACT_ATOMS: atom_id res chain seq x y z
N MET A 1 -22.21 26.74 -4.15
CA MET A 1 -21.62 26.26 -5.42
C MET A 1 -20.62 25.14 -5.18
N PHE A 2 -19.56 25.37 -4.40
CA PHE A 2 -18.50 24.38 -4.14
C PHE A 2 -18.99 23.07 -3.48
N GLU A 3 -19.86 23.16 -2.48
CA GLU A 3 -20.41 21.97 -1.80
C GLU A 3 -21.18 21.04 -2.74
N ILE A 4 -21.95 21.61 -3.67
CA ILE A 4 -22.73 20.85 -4.66
C ILE A 4 -21.78 20.11 -5.63
N ILE A 5 -20.66 20.74 -5.99
CA ILE A 5 -19.63 20.14 -6.85
C ILE A 5 -18.95 18.97 -6.14
N VAL A 6 -18.60 19.14 -4.86
CA VAL A 6 -17.96 18.08 -4.06
C VAL A 6 -18.91 16.89 -3.87
N LEU A 7 -20.18 17.15 -3.58
CA LEU A 7 -21.19 16.10 -3.43
C LEU A 7 -21.45 15.36 -4.75
N ALA A 8 -21.47 16.06 -5.88
CA ALA A 8 -21.60 15.45 -7.21
C ALA A 8 -20.40 14.56 -7.55
N MET A 9 -19.17 14.99 -7.23
CA MET A 9 -17.96 14.19 -7.44
C MET A 9 -17.95 12.91 -6.58
N MET A 10 -18.33 13.01 -5.30
CA MET A 10 -18.40 11.86 -4.40
C MET A 10 -19.50 10.88 -4.80
N LEU A 11 -20.66 11.37 -5.24
CA LEU A 11 -21.75 10.54 -5.74
C LEU A 11 -21.35 9.81 -7.03
N PHE A 12 -20.66 10.49 -7.95
CA PHE A 12 -20.16 9.88 -9.18
C PHE A 12 -19.09 8.82 -8.90
N LEU A 13 -18.19 9.08 -7.95
CA LEU A 13 -17.19 8.11 -7.49
C LEU A 13 -17.86 6.88 -6.88
N PHE A 14 -18.86 7.08 -6.00
CA PHE A 14 -19.60 6.01 -5.36
C PHE A 14 -20.39 5.16 -6.36
N ALA A 15 -21.05 5.82 -7.32
CA ALA A 15 -21.74 5.14 -8.43
C ALA A 15 -20.75 4.35 -9.30
N ALA A 16 -19.57 4.92 -9.61
CA ALA A 16 -18.53 4.22 -10.35
C ALA A 16 -17.99 3.00 -9.58
N CYS A 17 -17.82 3.10 -8.26
CA CYS A 17 -17.43 1.99 -7.39
C CYS A 17 -18.48 0.87 -7.33
N LEU A 18 -19.77 1.22 -7.38
CA LEU A 18 -20.87 0.25 -7.41
C LEU A 18 -21.07 -0.37 -8.81
N TYR A 19 -20.81 0.40 -9.86
CA TYR A 19 -21.02 -0.01 -11.25
C TYR A 19 -19.80 -0.72 -11.86
N THR A 20 -18.63 -0.66 -11.22
CA THR A 20 -17.54 -1.58 -11.53
C THR A 20 -17.80 -2.89 -10.81
N PRO A 21 -18.34 -3.93 -11.49
CA PRO A 21 -18.43 -5.22 -10.85
C PRO A 21 -17.00 -5.67 -10.55
N PHE A 22 -16.87 -6.44 -9.48
CA PHE A 22 -15.72 -7.18 -8.95
C PHE A 22 -14.65 -7.68 -9.97
N ALA A 23 -14.99 -7.75 -11.26
CA ALA A 23 -14.09 -8.01 -12.38
C ALA A 23 -12.93 -7.02 -12.53
N ASN A 24 -13.05 -5.74 -12.15
CA ASN A 24 -11.90 -4.82 -12.26
C ASN A 24 -10.83 -5.08 -11.19
N CYS A 25 -11.22 -5.50 -9.98
CA CYS A 25 -10.26 -5.93 -8.95
C CYS A 25 -9.48 -7.19 -9.40
N VAL A 26 -10.12 -8.11 -10.12
CA VAL A 26 -9.46 -9.29 -10.70
C VAL A 26 -8.64 -8.94 -11.97
N ARG A 27 -9.03 -7.92 -12.75
CA ARG A 27 -8.27 -7.46 -13.93
C ARG A 27 -7.00 -6.70 -13.54
N TYR A 28 -6.98 -5.93 -12.44
CA TYR A 28 -5.72 -5.39 -11.91
C TYR A 28 -4.80 -6.51 -11.39
N PHE A 29 -5.38 -7.58 -10.84
CA PHE A 29 -4.60 -8.73 -10.36
C PHE A 29 -4.08 -9.63 -11.50
N THR A 30 -4.79 -9.76 -12.62
CA THR A 30 -4.46 -10.68 -13.71
C THR A 30 -3.87 -10.03 -14.97
N ARG A 31 -3.91 -8.69 -15.12
CA ARG A 31 -3.19 -7.96 -16.20
C ARG A 31 -1.68 -7.86 -15.97
N SER A 32 -1.13 -8.60 -15.03
CA SER A 32 0.32 -8.86 -14.98
C SER A 32 0.71 -10.17 -15.69
N ALA A 33 -0.22 -10.86 -16.38
CA ALA A 33 0.00 -12.20 -16.94
C ALA A 33 -0.19 -12.34 -18.47
N SER A 34 -0.09 -11.26 -19.25
CA SER A 34 0.09 -11.35 -20.72
C SER A 34 1.40 -10.68 -21.12
N GLY A 35 2.49 -11.36 -20.79
CA GLY A 35 3.86 -10.95 -21.10
C GLY A 35 4.86 -12.01 -20.64
N GLN A 36 4.54 -13.30 -20.81
CA GLN A 36 5.51 -14.36 -20.66
C GLN A 36 6.18 -14.60 -22.01
N GLY A 37 7.33 -13.98 -22.16
CA GLY A 37 8.32 -14.27 -23.19
C GLY A 37 9.69 -14.35 -22.53
N GLY A 38 9.92 -15.41 -21.74
CA GLY A 38 11.24 -15.99 -21.54
C GLY A 38 12.11 -15.46 -20.40
N SER A 39 12.50 -16.42 -19.55
CA SER A 39 13.79 -16.53 -18.85
C SER A 39 13.89 -15.93 -17.44
N SER A 40 13.79 -16.84 -16.47
CA SER A 40 14.80 -17.15 -15.45
C SER A 40 15.35 -16.06 -14.52
N GLU A 41 15.53 -16.48 -13.27
CA GLU A 41 16.30 -15.85 -12.17
C GLU A 41 15.54 -14.75 -11.41
N ALA A 42 15.00 -15.01 -10.21
CA ALA A 42 15.74 -15.37 -9.00
C ALA A 42 16.98 -14.49 -8.77
N ALA A 43 16.76 -13.19 -8.59
CA ALA A 43 17.66 -12.30 -7.84
C ALA A 43 16.79 -11.12 -7.37
N VAL A 44 16.33 -11.03 -6.12
CA VAL A 44 17.17 -10.67 -4.97
C VAL A 44 18.49 -10.05 -5.41
N GLN A 45 18.42 -8.79 -5.83
CA GLN A 45 19.56 -7.87 -5.80
C GLN A 45 19.06 -6.48 -5.41
N SER A 46 18.65 -6.35 -4.15
CA SER A 46 19.08 -5.17 -3.38
C SER A 46 20.48 -5.50 -2.89
N SER A 47 21.44 -5.29 -3.78
CA SER A 47 22.86 -5.42 -3.48
C SER A 47 23.34 -4.10 -2.90
N GLY A 48 23.61 -4.06 -1.59
CA GLY A 48 24.55 -3.09 -1.04
C GLY A 48 24.27 -2.46 0.34
N LYS A 49 23.80 -3.19 1.37
CA LYS A 49 24.00 -2.94 2.84
C LYS A 49 22.99 -3.74 3.68
N SER A 50 23.07 -5.06 3.62
CA SER A 50 21.97 -5.98 3.96
C SER A 50 21.85 -6.42 5.43
N GLY A 51 22.64 -5.87 6.35
CA GLY A 51 22.49 -6.11 7.79
C GLY A 51 21.79 -4.97 8.53
N GLU A 52 22.31 -3.75 8.35
CA GLU A 52 21.89 -2.56 9.11
C GLU A 52 20.57 -1.96 8.60
N SER A 53 20.33 -2.04 7.30
CA SER A 53 19.15 -1.40 6.69
C SER A 53 17.86 -2.15 7.04
N TYR A 54 17.89 -3.48 7.09
CA TYR A 54 16.75 -4.28 7.55
C TYR A 54 16.44 -4.05 9.04
N THR A 55 17.49 -4.01 9.88
CA THR A 55 17.32 -3.75 11.32
C THR A 55 16.81 -2.33 11.57
N PHE A 56 17.27 -1.35 10.82
CA PHE A 56 16.82 0.04 10.89
C PHE A 56 15.35 0.18 10.48
N LEU A 57 14.94 -0.41 9.34
CA LEU A 57 13.54 -0.39 8.91
C LEU A 57 12.62 -1.11 9.90
N THR A 58 13.09 -2.19 10.51
CA THR A 58 12.34 -2.91 11.55
C THR A 58 12.18 -2.06 12.80
N HIS A 59 13.22 -1.35 13.22
CA HIS A 59 13.18 -0.43 14.35
C HIS A 59 12.17 0.72 14.11
N LEU A 60 12.27 1.38 12.97
CA LEU A 60 11.34 2.45 12.56
C LEU A 60 9.90 1.95 12.51
N LYS A 61 9.68 0.76 11.95
CA LYS A 61 8.36 0.16 11.92
C LYS A 61 7.81 -0.09 13.34
N ASN A 62 8.64 -0.57 14.26
CA ASN A 62 8.22 -0.80 15.63
C ASN A 62 7.88 0.52 16.36
N GLU A 63 8.61 1.61 16.11
CA GLU A 63 8.27 2.93 16.64
C GLU A 63 6.91 3.41 16.11
N VAL A 64 6.68 3.28 14.80
CA VAL A 64 5.40 3.62 14.17
C VAL A 64 4.27 2.78 14.77
N GLU A 65 4.47 1.46 14.95
CA GLU A 65 3.48 0.58 15.57
C GLU A 65 3.27 0.87 17.07
N ALA A 66 4.25 1.44 17.77
CA ALA A 66 4.14 1.83 19.17
C ALA A 66 3.36 3.15 19.36
N GLU A 67 3.44 4.06 18.38
CA GLU A 67 2.63 5.29 18.36
C GLU A 67 1.20 5.04 17.90
N LEU A 68 0.97 3.96 17.15
CA LEU A 68 -0.35 3.59 16.63
C LEU A 68 -1.13 2.68 17.60
N PHE A 69 -2.40 2.44 17.27
CA PHE A 69 -3.29 1.57 18.03
C PHE A 69 -2.82 0.11 18.01
N PRO A 70 -3.17 -0.71 19.01
CA PRO A 70 -2.85 -2.13 19.02
C PRO A 70 -3.38 -2.84 17.76
N ARG A 71 -2.61 -3.82 17.29
CA ARG A 71 -2.86 -4.48 16.01
C ARG A 71 -4.22 -5.20 16.01
N PRO A 72 -5.13 -4.88 15.07
CA PRO A 72 -6.46 -5.46 15.04
C PRO A 72 -6.43 -6.95 14.66
N THR A 73 -7.35 -7.74 15.23
CA THR A 73 -7.47 -9.19 14.97
C THR A 73 -8.22 -9.50 13.68
N ASP A 74 -9.08 -8.60 13.23
CA ASP A 74 -9.87 -8.77 12.00
C ASP A 74 -9.01 -8.64 10.73
N SER A 75 -9.30 -9.48 9.74
CA SER A 75 -8.50 -9.58 8.50
C SER A 75 -8.57 -8.35 7.61
N VAL A 76 -9.71 -7.63 7.60
CA VAL A 76 -9.92 -6.44 6.77
C VAL A 76 -9.27 -5.24 7.45
N LEU A 77 -9.56 -5.05 8.74
CA LEU A 77 -8.91 -3.99 9.54
C LEU A 77 -7.39 -4.13 9.56
N ARG A 78 -6.87 -5.36 9.59
CA ARG A 78 -5.43 -5.60 9.56
C ARG A 78 -4.77 -5.13 8.26
N ARG A 79 -5.42 -5.29 7.11
CA ARG A 79 -4.89 -4.78 5.83
C ARG A 79 -4.87 -3.26 5.80
N HIS A 80 -5.91 -2.61 6.34
CA HIS A 80 -5.94 -1.15 6.48
C HIS A 80 -4.86 -0.65 7.44
N TYR A 81 -4.69 -1.35 8.57
CA TYR A 81 -3.63 -1.07 9.52
C TYR A 81 -2.24 -1.19 8.88
N ASP A 82 -1.98 -2.28 8.17
CA ASP A 82 -0.71 -2.51 7.49
C ASP A 82 -0.44 -1.42 6.42
N ALA A 83 -1.48 -0.93 5.73
CA ALA A 83 -1.37 0.18 4.78
C ALA A 83 -1.06 1.52 5.48
N LEU A 84 -1.68 1.79 6.63
CA LEU A 84 -1.39 2.99 7.43
C LEU A 84 0.06 2.99 7.93
N VAL A 85 0.54 1.86 8.46
CA VAL A 85 1.92 1.70 8.91
C VAL A 85 2.90 1.90 7.75
N ALA A 86 2.61 1.36 6.57
CA ALA A 86 3.46 1.53 5.39
C ALA A 86 3.54 2.99 4.90
N ALA A 87 2.41 3.71 4.90
CA ALA A 87 2.37 5.11 4.52
C ALA A 87 3.17 6.00 5.49
N GLU A 88 3.01 5.76 6.80
CA GLU A 88 3.74 6.51 7.83
C GLU A 88 5.25 6.21 7.80
N LEU A 89 5.64 4.94 7.56
CA LEU A 89 7.04 4.57 7.40
C LEU A 89 7.67 5.28 6.20
N GLN A 90 6.95 5.36 5.06
CA GLN A 90 7.42 6.11 3.89
C GLN A 90 7.55 7.60 4.17
N ASN A 91 6.62 8.19 4.90
CA ASN A 91 6.67 9.60 5.32
C ASN A 91 7.93 9.88 6.15
N ARG A 92 8.23 9.05 7.16
CA ARG A 92 9.45 9.19 7.99
C ARG A 92 10.74 9.03 7.18
N LEU A 93 10.77 8.06 6.27
CA LEU A 93 11.93 7.87 5.39
C LEU A 93 12.13 9.05 4.45
N ALA A 94 11.05 9.65 3.93
CA ALA A 94 11.12 10.84 3.09
C ALA A 94 11.65 12.05 3.89
N LEU A 95 11.17 12.26 5.12
CA LEU A 95 11.65 13.32 6.01
C LEU A 95 13.13 13.19 6.38
N MET A 96 13.67 11.96 6.43
CA MET A 96 15.10 11.72 6.69
C MET A 96 15.98 11.83 5.45
N ALA A 97 15.38 11.84 4.26
CA ALA A 97 16.08 11.93 2.98
C ALA A 97 16.22 13.36 2.47
N GLU A 98 15.46 14.31 3.04
CA GLU A 98 15.65 15.77 2.87
C GLU A 98 16.67 16.33 3.87
#